data_AF-A0A1U7T1U5-F1
#
_entry.id   AF-A0A1U7T1U5-F1
#
_cell.length_a   1.000
_cell.length_b   1.000
_cell.length_c   1.000
_cell.angle_alpha   90.00
_cell.angle_beta   90.00
_cell.angle_gamma   90.00
#
_symmetry.space_group_name_H-M   'P 1'
#
loop_
_entity.id
_entity.type
_entity.pdbx_description
1 polymer ?
#
loop_
_entity_poly.entity_id
_entity_poly.type
_entity_poly.pdbx_seq_one_letter_code
_entity_poly.pdbx_strand_id
1 'polypeptide(L)'
;MTCHIRLFLAGLVKAVNTAVDLIVAHFGTSRDPGVKAKLGNSSVSPNVGHLVLKYLCPAVRAVLEDGLKAFVLDVIIGQRKNMPWSVVEASTQL
;
A
#
# COMPACT_ATOMS: atom_id res chain seq x y z
N MET A 1 -4.49 -23.78 -13.32
CA MET A 1 -4.88 -22.39 -12.96
C MET A 1 -4.49 -21.99 -11.53
N THR A 2 -4.58 -22.89 -10.55
CA THR A 2 -4.22 -22.63 -9.13
C THR A 2 -2.74 -22.27 -8.89
N CYS A 3 -1.80 -22.83 -9.67
CA CYS A 3 -0.36 -22.51 -9.53
C CYS A 3 -0.02 -21.09 -10.00
N HIS A 4 -0.71 -20.58 -11.02
CA HIS A 4 -0.46 -19.24 -11.58
C HIS A 4 -0.97 -18.13 -10.65
N ILE A 5 -2.15 -18.34 -10.04
CA ILE A 5 -2.70 -17.43 -9.02
C ILE A 5 -1.82 -17.40 -7.76
N ARG A 6 -1.33 -18.56 -7.30
CA ARG A 6 -0.41 -18.62 -6.15
C ARG A 6 0.90 -17.88 -6.40
N LEU A 7 1.47 -17.99 -7.61
CA LEU A 7 2.69 -17.27 -7.97
C LEU A 7 2.48 -15.75 -8.05
N PHE A 8 1.30 -15.33 -8.52
CA PHE A 8 0.92 -13.92 -8.62
C PHE A 8 0.75 -13.26 -7.24
N LEU A 9 0.00 -13.90 -6.33
CA LEU A 9 -0.17 -13.44 -4.95
C LEU A 9 1.17 -13.32 -4.20
N ALA A 10 2.06 -14.31 -4.40
CA ALA A 10 3.41 -14.24 -3.85
C ALA A 10 4.22 -13.03 -4.38
N GLY A 11 4.01 -12.66 -5.65
CA GLY A 11 4.60 -11.46 -6.25
C GLY A 11 4.14 -10.16 -5.58
N LEU A 12 2.84 -10.04 -5.30
CA LEU A 12 2.27 -8.86 -4.62
C LEU A 12 2.82 -8.72 -3.20
N VAL A 13 2.81 -9.82 -2.43
CA VAL A 13 3.34 -9.83 -1.06
C VAL A 13 4.85 -9.53 -1.05
N LYS A 14 5.59 -10.05 -2.04
CA LYS A 14 7.02 -9.75 -2.18
C LYS A 14 7.27 -8.26 -2.40
N ALA A 15 6.47 -7.59 -3.23
CA ALA A 15 6.59 -6.15 -3.45
C ALA A 15 6.36 -5.34 -2.16
N VAL A 16 5.35 -5.72 -1.37
CA VAL A 16 5.11 -5.11 -0.06
C VAL A 16 6.29 -5.35 0.88
N ASN A 17 6.81 -6.58 0.94
CA ASN A 17 7.93 -6.91 1.82
C ASN A 17 9.18 -6.09 1.47
N THR A 18 9.51 -5.97 0.18
CA THR A 18 10.64 -5.13 -0.28
C THR A 18 10.43 -3.66 0.08
N ALA A 19 9.21 -3.12 -0.06
CA ALA A 19 8.93 -1.74 0.33
C ALA A 19 9.13 -1.53 1.84
N VAL A 20 8.69 -2.48 2.67
CA VAL A 20 8.89 -2.45 4.12
C VAL A 20 10.36 -2.54 4.49
N ASP A 21 11.14 -3.43 3.86
CA ASP A 21 12.58 -3.55 4.10
C ASP A 21 13.32 -2.23 3.83
N LEU A 22 12.98 -1.53 2.74
CA LEU A 22 13.56 -0.22 2.43
C LEU A 22 13.21 0.85 3.47
N ILE A 23 11.97 0.85 3.98
CA ILE A 23 11.55 1.77 5.03
C ILE A 23 12.27 1.45 6.34
N VAL A 24 12.36 0.18 6.73
CA VAL A 24 13.08 -0.26 7.94
C VAL A 24 14.56 0.15 7.85
N ALA A 25 15.19 -0.05 6.69
CA ALA A 25 16.56 0.39 6.45
C ALA A 25 16.73 1.91 6.60
N HIS A 26 15.75 2.71 6.15
CA HIS A 26 15.76 4.17 6.30
C HIS A 26 15.71 4.63 7.77
N PHE A 27 14.98 3.92 8.63
CA PHE A 27 14.95 4.24 10.07
C PHE A 27 16.24 3.88 10.81
N GLY A 28 17.16 3.13 10.17
CA GLY A 28 18.45 2.76 10.71
C GLY A 28 18.41 1.98 12.03
N THR A 29 19.58 1.83 12.66
CA THR A 29 19.77 1.08 13.90
C THR A 29 19.76 1.96 15.16
N SER A 30 19.53 3.27 15.02
CA SER A 30 19.47 4.19 16.16
C SER A 30 18.43 3.74 17.17
N ARG A 31 18.78 3.74 18.45
CA ARG A 31 17.86 3.44 19.56
C ARG A 31 17.20 4.70 20.14
N ASP A 32 17.60 5.87 19.66
CA ASP A 32 17.04 7.14 20.12
C ASP A 32 15.67 7.41 19.46
N PRO A 33 14.60 7.59 20.26
CA PRO A 33 13.26 7.82 19.73
C PRO A 33 13.15 9.18 19.01
N GLY A 34 13.93 10.19 19.42
CA GLY A 34 13.96 11.50 18.77
C GLY A 34 14.54 11.44 17.36
N VAL A 35 15.60 10.67 17.16
CA VAL A 35 16.19 10.39 15.84
C VAL A 35 15.19 9.65 14.95
N LYS A 36 14.50 8.63 15.48
CA LYS A 36 13.44 7.92 14.72
C LYS A 36 12.27 8.83 14.35
N ALA A 37 11.83 9.70 15.25
CA ALA A 37 10.78 10.68 14.98
C ALA A 37 11.17 11.65 13.85
N LYS A 38 12.42 12.11 13.84
CA LYS A 38 12.96 12.95 12.75
C LYS A 38 13.03 12.20 11.42
N LEU A 39 13.50 10.95 11.42
CA LEU A 39 13.58 10.13 10.21
C LEU A 39 12.20 9.78 9.65
N GLY A 40 11.18 9.67 10.50
CA GLY A 40 9.79 9.43 10.12
C GLY A 40 9.00 10.69 9.74
N ASN A 41 9.53 11.89 10.00
CA ASN A 41 8.90 13.15 9.61
C ASN A 41 9.32 13.52 8.19
N SER A 42 8.39 13.47 7.23
CA SER A 42 8.68 13.76 5.82
C SER A 42 9.12 15.21 5.54
N SER A 43 8.78 16.16 6.41
CA SER A 43 9.27 17.55 6.31
C SER A 43 10.73 17.68 6.72
N VAL A 44 11.19 16.82 7.63
CA VAL A 44 12.59 16.79 8.11
C VAL A 44 13.44 15.84 7.25
N SER A 45 12.87 14.72 6.84
CA SER A 45 13.49 13.66 6.06
C SER A 45 12.60 13.29 4.87
N PRO A 46 12.67 13.99 3.74
CA PRO A 46 11.79 13.75 2.58
C PRO A 46 11.94 12.34 1.99
N ASN A 47 13.06 11.66 2.27
CA ASN A 47 13.29 10.28 1.82
C ASN A 47 12.24 9.30 2.35
N VAL A 48 11.71 9.46 3.57
CA VAL A 48 10.66 8.55 4.07
C VAL A 48 9.39 8.68 3.23
N GLY A 49 9.03 9.91 2.83
CA GLY A 49 7.90 10.16 1.94
C GLY A 49 8.12 9.56 0.55
N HIS A 50 9.35 9.69 0.01
CA HIS A 50 9.71 9.08 -1.26
C HIS A 50 9.60 7.54 -1.23
N LEU A 51 10.08 6.90 -0.16
CA LEU A 51 10.01 5.44 -0.02
C LEU A 51 8.56 4.95 0.05
N VAL A 52 7.72 5.64 0.82
CA VAL A 52 6.30 5.31 0.92
C VAL A 52 5.59 5.50 -0.42
N LEU A 53 5.71 6.67 -1.05
CA LEU A 53 5.00 6.99 -2.29
C LEU A 53 5.47 6.16 -3.48
N LYS A 54 6.76 5.81 -3.54
CA LYS A 54 7.35 5.09 -4.68
C LYS A 54 7.23 3.58 -4.56
N TYR A 55 7.34 3.02 -3.36
CA TYR A 55 7.37 1.57 -3.17
C TYR A 55 6.14 1.04 -2.46
N LEU A 56 5.80 1.60 -1.30
CA LEU A 56 4.73 1.06 -0.46
C LEU A 56 3.34 1.32 -1.06
N CYS A 57 3.04 2.56 -1.47
CA CYS A 57 1.74 2.93 -2.02
C CYS A 57 1.38 2.12 -3.28
N PRO A 58 2.27 1.93 -4.28
CA PRO A 58 1.98 1.09 -5.43
C PRO A 58 1.82 -0.39 -5.07
N ALA A 59 2.61 -0.92 -4.12
CA ALA A 59 2.50 -2.31 -3.69
C ALA A 59 1.15 -2.60 -3.01
N VAL A 60 0.73 -1.73 -2.09
CA VAL A 60 -0.58 -1.85 -1.41
C VAL A 60 -1.73 -1.65 -2.40
N ARG A 61 -1.60 -0.68 -3.33
CA ARG A 61 -2.60 -0.49 -4.38
C ARG A 61 -2.75 -1.74 -5.25
N ALA A 62 -1.64 -2.37 -5.65
CA ALA A 62 -1.68 -3.60 -6.45
C ALA A 62 -2.36 -4.76 -5.70
N VAL A 63 -2.22 -4.82 -4.38
CA VAL A 63 -2.97 -5.78 -3.53
C VAL A 63 -4.47 -5.47 -3.53
N LEU A 64 -4.86 -4.19 -3.45
CA LEU A 64 -6.27 -3.78 -3.49
C LEU A 64 -6.90 -3.97 -4.89
N GLU A 65 -6.10 -3.90 -5.94
CA GLU A 65 -6.53 -4.10 -7.33
C GLU A 65 -6.62 -5.59 -7.70
N ASP A 66 -5.93 -6.48 -6.98
CA ASP A 66 -6.00 -7.91 -7.23
C ASP A 66 -7.42 -8.46 -6.98
N GLY A 67 -8.02 -9.03 -8.03
CA GLY A 67 -9.39 -9.52 -7.98
C GLY A 67 -10.48 -8.43 -7.90
N LEU A 68 -10.12 -7.15 -8.03
CA LEU A 68 -11.08 -6.06 -7.99
C LEU A 68 -11.96 -6.05 -9.26
N LYS A 69 -13.27 -6.22 -9.08
CA LYS A 69 -14.24 -6.11 -10.19
C LYS A 69 -14.13 -4.73 -10.82
N ALA A 70 -14.03 -4.60 -12.14
CA ALA A 70 -13.89 -3.29 -12.79
C ALA A 70 -15.07 -2.32 -12.51
N PHE A 71 -16.26 -2.87 -12.26
CA PHE A 71 -17.46 -2.13 -11.94
C PHE A 71 -18.23 -2.80 -10.80
N VAL A 72 -18.90 -1.98 -10.00
CA VAL A 72 -19.82 -2.42 -8.94
C VAL A 72 -21.16 -1.73 -9.17
N LEU A 73 -22.25 -2.43 -8.86
CA LEU A 73 -23.60 -1.89 -8.93
C LEU A 73 -23.96 -1.28 -7.57
N ASP A 74 -24.17 0.03 -7.56
CA ASP A 74 -24.63 0.79 -6.42
C ASP A 74 -26.15 0.93 -6.46
N VAL A 75 -26.81 0.83 -5.30
CA VAL A 75 -28.28 0.87 -5.21
C VAL A 75 -28.84 2.25 -5.58
N ILE A 76 -28.07 3.32 -5.37
CA ILE A 76 -28.49 4.71 -5.60
C ILE A 76 -27.92 5.23 -6.92
N ILE A 77 -26.63 4.99 -7.15
CA ILE A 77 -25.87 5.58 -8.28
C ILE A 77 -25.91 4.67 -9.53
N GLY A 78 -26.28 3.39 -9.38
CA GLY A 78 -26.20 2.41 -10.46
C GLY A 78 -24.76 1.91 -10.69
N GLN A 79 -24.37 1.62 -11.94
CA GLN A 79 -23.05 1.06 -12.23
C GLN A 79 -21.94 2.12 -12.09
N ARG A 80 -21.00 1.90 -11.16
CA ARG A 80 -19.84 2.76 -10.92
C ARG A 80 -18.53 1.99 -11.11
N LYS A 81 -17.47 2.69 -11.53
CA LYS A 81 -16.11 2.11 -11.58
C LYS A 81 -15.68 1.76 -10.16
N ASN A 82 -15.12 0.58 -10.01
CA ASN A 82 -14.55 0.17 -8.73
C ASN A 82 -13.08 0.53 -8.73
N MET A 83 -12.72 1.51 -7.92
CA MET A 83 -11.33 1.91 -7.74
C MET A 83 -10.85 1.43 -6.37
N PRO A 84 -9.54 1.32 -6.14
CA PRO A 84 -9.01 1.05 -4.80
C PRO A 84 -9.56 2.00 -3.74
N TRP A 85 -9.82 3.26 -4.11
CA TRP A 85 -10.48 4.23 -3.24
C TRP A 85 -11.91 3.81 -2.83
N SER A 86 -12.68 3.19 -3.73
CA SER A 86 -14.02 2.69 -3.41
C SER A 86 -14.00 1.58 -2.36
N VAL A 87 -12.94 0.77 -2.32
CA VAL A 87 -12.73 -0.24 -1.26
C VAL A 87 -12.42 0.43 0.07
N VAL A 88 -11.59 1.49 0.06
CA VAL A 88 -11.29 2.29 1.26
C VAL A 88 -12.58 2.91 1.79
N GLU A 89 -13.34 3.61 0.94
CA GLU A 89 -14.62 4.22 1.31
C GLU A 89 -15.58 3.21 1.93
N ALA A 90 -15.72 2.02 1.35
CA ALA A 90 -16.61 0.98 1.87
C ALA A 90 -16.13 0.36 3.21
N SER A 91 -14.82 0.34 3.46
CA SER A 91 -14.24 -0.30 4.66
C SER A 91 -14.11 0.65 5.84
N THR A 92 -14.17 1.97 5.61
CA THR A 92 -14.00 3.00 6.65
C THR A 92 -15.30 3.75 6.99
N GLN A 93 -16.46 3.23 6.59
CA GLN A 93 -17.74 3.71 7.09
C GLN A 93 -17.87 3.29 8.57
N LEU A 94 -17.62 4.24 9.46
CA LEU A 94 -17.79 4.14 10.92
C LEU A 94 -19.20 4.56 11.33
#